data_AF-A0A1V3SVW6-F1
#
_entry.id   AF-A0A1V3SVW6-F1
#
_cell.length_a   1.000
_cell.length_b   1.000
_cell.length_c   1.000
_cell.angle_alpha   90.00
_cell.angle_beta   90.00
_cell.angle_gamma   90.00
#
_symmetry.space_group_name_H-M   'P 1'
#
loop_
_entity.id
_entity.type
_entity.pdbx_description
1 polymer ?
#
loop_
_entity_poly.entity_id
_entity_poly.type
_entity_poly.pdbx_seq_one_letter_code
_entity_poly.pdbx_strand_id
1 'polypeptide(L)'
;MSFFFVCSFFALPLGPARAASPDRTPEEVLTHLSRTFDRAKGFRADFLQHLRVPNGKPVLSKGDLLYRTPGKMVLHYSDPAGQILLLAGNRLAFYVPQNRQVLIKTMHSRHIPETPALLFANLGHLRKYFYIRPEQGGDVPSSGLYGLELIPRKPDRHLALARIVVNMSTHLPTTMTFDEFNGMEMTIDLQNLHPLTHVSESAFNLVLPPGTTVVRTRQGF
;
A
#
# COMPACT_ATOMS: atom_id res chain seq x y z
N MET A 1 3.14 23.54 76.52
CA MET A 1 3.82 24.03 75.32
C MET A 1 4.53 22.85 74.67
N SER A 2 4.49 22.77 73.33
CA SER A 2 5.22 21.83 72.45
C SER A 2 4.54 20.46 72.22
N PHE A 3 3.64 20.36 71.24
CA PHE A 3 3.81 20.08 69.79
C PHE A 3 3.75 18.59 69.45
N PHE A 4 2.54 18.13 69.08
CA PHE A 4 2.27 16.89 68.36
C PHE A 4 2.71 17.07 66.90
N PHE A 5 3.50 16.15 66.36
CA PHE A 5 3.72 16.03 64.91
C PHE A 5 3.30 14.62 64.47
N VAL A 6 2.07 14.51 63.96
CA VAL A 6 1.54 13.29 63.33
C VAL A 6 1.97 13.32 61.87
N CYS A 7 2.88 12.44 61.48
CA CYS A 7 3.21 12.20 60.07
C CYS A 7 2.04 11.45 59.41
N SER A 8 1.14 12.20 58.76
CA SER A 8 0.19 11.63 57.80
C SER A 8 0.93 11.17 56.55
N PHE A 9 1.07 9.86 56.38
CA PHE A 9 1.43 9.25 55.10
C PHE A 9 0.26 9.43 54.12
N PHE A 10 0.37 10.43 53.23
CA PHE A 10 -0.49 10.54 52.06
C PHE A 10 -0.07 9.45 51.06
N ALA A 11 -0.79 8.33 51.06
CA ALA A 11 -0.66 7.32 50.03
C ALA A 11 -1.24 7.90 48.72
N LEU A 12 -0.38 8.25 47.76
CA LEU A 12 -0.82 8.55 46.39
C LEU A 12 -1.50 7.29 45.83
N PRO A 13 -2.72 7.39 45.27
CA PRO A 13 -3.28 6.29 44.52
C PRO A 13 -2.41 6.08 43.27
N LEU A 14 -1.76 4.91 43.18
CA LEU A 14 -1.28 4.40 41.90
C LEU A 14 -2.50 4.31 40.98
N GLY A 15 -2.63 5.27 40.07
CA GLY A 15 -3.57 5.15 38.96
C GLY A 15 -3.28 3.87 38.19
N PRO A 16 -4.28 3.21 37.61
CA PRO A 16 -4.05 2.00 36.83
C PRO A 16 -3.02 2.33 35.75
N ALA A 17 -1.90 1.61 35.78
CA ALA A 17 -0.95 1.61 34.69
C ALA A 17 -1.77 1.30 33.43
N ARG A 18 -1.83 2.27 32.51
CA ARG A 18 -2.44 2.08 31.20
C ARG A 18 -1.68 0.91 30.59
N ALA A 19 -2.31 -0.27 30.56
CA ALA A 19 -1.73 -1.45 29.95
C ALA A 19 -1.30 -1.03 28.55
N ALA A 20 0.02 -1.05 28.31
CA ALA A 20 0.54 -0.96 26.97
C ALA A 20 -0.22 -2.02 26.17
N SER A 21 -0.82 -1.59 25.06
CA SER A 21 -1.34 -2.55 24.09
C SER A 21 -0.20 -3.53 23.81
N PRO A 22 -0.46 -4.86 23.72
CA PRO A 22 0.62 -5.82 23.57
C PRO A 22 1.55 -5.32 22.47
N ASP A 23 2.85 -5.19 22.79
CA ASP A 23 3.89 -4.73 21.87
C ASP A 23 3.93 -5.68 20.68
N ARG A 24 3.05 -5.46 19.70
CA ARG A 24 2.96 -6.30 18.51
C ARG A 24 4.15 -5.95 17.63
N THR A 25 4.86 -6.98 17.23
CA THR A 25 6.07 -6.83 16.42
C THR A 25 5.67 -6.68 14.94
N PRO A 26 6.43 -5.92 14.13
CA PRO A 26 6.27 -5.89 12.67
C PRO A 26 6.22 -7.29 12.06
N GLU A 27 6.98 -8.22 12.62
CA GLU A 27 7.07 -9.61 12.19
C GLU A 27 5.72 -10.33 12.26
N GLU A 28 4.97 -10.13 13.34
CA GLU A 28 3.63 -10.69 13.50
C GLU A 28 2.68 -10.10 12.46
N VAL A 29 2.64 -8.78 12.34
CA VAL A 29 1.78 -8.06 11.38
C VAL A 29 2.03 -8.56 9.96
N LEU A 30 3.29 -8.65 9.56
CA LEU A 30 3.69 -9.14 8.24
C LEU A 30 3.34 -10.60 8.01
N THR A 31 3.47 -11.44 9.04
CA THR A 31 3.10 -12.86 8.97
C THR A 31 1.60 -13.02 8.72
N HIS A 32 0.78 -12.25 9.44
CA HIS A 32 -0.67 -12.27 9.26
C HIS A 32 -1.08 -11.70 7.90
N LEU A 33 -0.50 -10.56 7.49
CA LEU A 33 -0.71 -9.97 6.17
C LEU A 33 -0.39 -10.97 5.05
N SER A 34 0.81 -11.58 5.09
CA SER A 34 1.25 -12.58 4.12
C SER A 34 0.29 -13.76 4.06
N ARG A 35 -0.11 -14.32 5.20
CA ARG A 35 -1.09 -15.42 5.25
C ARG A 35 -2.44 -15.07 4.64
N THR A 36 -2.92 -13.83 4.83
CA THR A 36 -4.18 -13.37 4.24
C THR A 36 -4.10 -13.39 2.71
N PHE A 37 -3.01 -12.89 2.12
CA PHE A 37 -2.84 -12.86 0.66
C PHE A 37 -2.42 -14.20 0.04
N ASP A 38 -1.68 -15.05 0.78
CA ASP A 38 -1.28 -16.39 0.31
C ASP A 38 -2.47 -17.36 0.23
N ARG A 39 -3.48 -17.20 1.09
CA ARG A 39 -4.70 -18.03 1.10
C ARG A 39 -5.72 -17.58 0.05
N ALA A 40 -5.75 -16.29 -0.27
CA ALA A 40 -6.71 -15.74 -1.22
C ALA A 40 -6.33 -16.10 -2.67
N LYS A 41 -7.33 -16.38 -3.52
CA LYS A 41 -7.10 -16.48 -4.98
C LYS A 41 -6.96 -15.09 -5.61
N GLY A 42 -7.45 -14.07 -4.92
CA GLY A 42 -7.32 -12.67 -5.26
C GLY A 42 -8.16 -11.82 -4.33
N PHE A 43 -8.33 -10.55 -4.65
CA PHE A 43 -9.24 -9.65 -3.92
C PHE A 43 -9.74 -8.56 -4.86
N ARG A 44 -10.85 -7.93 -4.47
CA ARG A 44 -11.30 -6.66 -5.02
C ARG A 44 -11.29 -5.58 -3.95
N ALA A 45 -11.09 -4.34 -4.36
CA ALA A 45 -11.21 -3.17 -3.49
C ALA A 45 -11.59 -1.95 -4.34
N ASP A 46 -12.16 -0.93 -3.72
CA ASP A 46 -12.17 0.41 -4.28
C ASP A 46 -10.88 1.12 -3.85
N PHE A 47 -10.39 2.07 -4.64
CA PHE A 47 -9.24 2.88 -4.28
C PHE A 47 -9.54 4.37 -4.42
N LEU A 48 -8.99 5.16 -3.50
CA LEU A 48 -8.79 6.59 -3.63
C LEU A 48 -7.29 6.86 -3.67
N GLN A 49 -6.82 7.50 -4.72
CA GLN A 49 -5.42 7.86 -4.92
C GLN A 49 -5.28 9.37 -4.85
N HIS A 50 -4.29 9.83 -4.07
CA HIS A 50 -3.91 11.22 -3.96
C HIS A 50 -2.42 11.35 -4.29
N LEU A 51 -2.12 12.06 -5.38
CA LEU A 51 -0.76 12.35 -5.80
C LEU A 51 -0.43 13.80 -5.45
N ARG A 52 0.42 13.99 -4.44
CA ARG A 52 0.98 15.28 -4.08
C ARG A 52 2.23 15.53 -4.90
N VAL A 53 2.19 16.58 -5.72
CA VAL A 53 3.30 17.01 -6.56
C VAL A 53 3.98 18.23 -5.91
N PRO A 54 5.32 18.26 -5.76
CA PRO A 54 6.02 19.42 -5.23
C PRO A 54 5.65 20.69 -6.01
N ASN A 55 5.23 21.74 -5.31
CA ASN A 55 4.83 23.04 -5.91
C ASN A 55 3.70 22.94 -6.96
N GLY A 56 2.98 21.82 -7.00
CA GLY A 56 1.89 21.57 -7.93
C GLY A 56 0.54 21.44 -7.24
N LYS A 57 -0.53 21.41 -8.04
CA LYS A 57 -1.84 21.00 -7.54
C LYS A 57 -1.84 19.49 -7.33
N PRO A 58 -2.44 18.99 -6.23
CA PRO A 58 -2.62 17.57 -6.05
C PRO A 58 -3.51 16.98 -7.14
N VAL A 59 -3.21 15.74 -7.53
CA VAL A 59 -4.04 14.98 -8.47
C VAL A 59 -4.78 13.91 -7.68
N LEU A 60 -6.11 13.94 -7.76
CA LEU A 60 -6.96 12.92 -7.18
C LEU A 60 -7.37 11.93 -8.26
N SER A 61 -7.45 10.66 -7.89
CA SER A 61 -7.95 9.62 -8.76
C SER A 61 -8.69 8.56 -7.95
N LYS A 62 -9.64 7.87 -8.56
CA LYS A 62 -10.38 6.81 -7.88
C LYS A 62 -10.85 5.74 -8.84
N GLY A 63 -11.19 4.57 -8.32
CA GLY A 63 -11.57 3.44 -9.13
C GLY A 63 -11.72 2.16 -8.36
N ASP A 64 -11.73 1.06 -9.10
CA ASP A 64 -11.71 -0.29 -8.58
C ASP A 64 -10.40 -0.99 -8.90
N LEU A 65 -10.02 -1.88 -8.00
CA LEU A 65 -8.83 -2.70 -8.05
C LEU A 65 -9.28 -4.16 -8.01
N LEU A 66 -8.80 -4.95 -8.97
CA LEU A 66 -8.88 -6.40 -8.95
C LEU A 66 -7.47 -6.99 -8.95
N TYR A 67 -7.17 -7.78 -7.94
CA TYR A 67 -5.92 -8.53 -7.84
C TYR A 67 -6.18 -10.01 -7.92
N ARG A 68 -5.22 -10.74 -8.50
CA ARG A 68 -5.18 -12.19 -8.51
C ARG A 68 -3.79 -12.69 -8.14
N THR A 69 -3.78 -13.65 -7.23
CA THR A 69 -2.56 -14.32 -6.80
C THR A 69 -2.06 -15.30 -7.88
N PRO A 70 -0.75 -15.34 -8.19
CA PRO A 70 0.26 -14.35 -7.80
C PRO A 70 0.34 -13.20 -8.81
N GLY A 71 0.43 -11.96 -8.31
CA GLY A 71 1.03 -10.84 -9.03
C GLY A 71 0.31 -10.31 -10.27
N LYS A 72 -0.95 -10.68 -10.53
CA LYS A 72 -1.78 -10.05 -11.58
C LYS A 72 -2.69 -9.01 -10.93
N MET A 73 -2.80 -7.86 -11.56
CA MET A 73 -3.55 -6.74 -11.01
C MET A 73 -4.12 -5.88 -12.12
N VAL A 74 -5.34 -5.40 -11.98
CA VAL A 74 -5.93 -4.38 -12.85
C VAL A 74 -6.59 -3.30 -12.00
N LEU A 75 -6.29 -2.04 -12.31
CA LEU A 75 -7.00 -0.88 -11.77
C LEU A 75 -7.81 -0.28 -12.89
N HIS A 76 -9.10 -0.08 -12.66
CA HIS A 76 -9.97 0.69 -13.54
C HIS A 76 -10.25 2.02 -12.87
N TYR A 77 -9.86 3.12 -13.52
CA TYR A 77 -10.10 4.46 -13.01
C TYR A 77 -11.51 4.89 -13.39
N SER A 78 -12.32 5.21 -12.39
CA SER A 78 -13.61 5.88 -12.58
C SER A 78 -13.45 7.40 -12.69
N ASP A 79 -12.35 7.93 -12.14
CA ASP A 79 -11.93 9.32 -12.29
C ASP A 79 -10.40 9.43 -12.19
N PRO A 80 -9.70 9.93 -13.23
CA PRO A 80 -10.20 10.22 -14.57
C PRO A 80 -10.78 8.96 -15.25
N ALA A 81 -11.96 9.09 -15.84
CA ALA A 81 -12.74 7.94 -16.30
C ALA A 81 -12.08 7.14 -17.44
N GLY A 82 -12.11 5.81 -17.29
CA GLY A 82 -11.76 4.85 -18.33
C GLY A 82 -10.27 4.58 -18.50
N GLN A 83 -9.40 5.19 -17.69
CA GLN A 83 -7.99 4.77 -17.65
C GLN A 83 -7.89 3.37 -17.05
N ILE A 84 -6.93 2.57 -17.55
CA ILE A 84 -6.71 1.21 -17.07
C ILE A 84 -5.23 1.02 -16.81
N LEU A 85 -4.87 0.58 -15.60
CA LEU A 85 -3.52 0.12 -15.28
C LEU A 85 -3.55 -1.39 -15.06
N LEU A 86 -3.00 -2.14 -16.00
CA LEU A 86 -2.91 -3.60 -15.96
C LEU A 86 -1.48 -4.03 -15.68
N LEU A 87 -1.28 -4.82 -14.64
CA LEU A 87 -0.07 -5.58 -14.37
C LEU A 87 -0.35 -7.07 -14.60
N ALA A 88 0.36 -7.67 -15.56
CA ALA A 88 0.28 -9.09 -15.83
C ALA A 88 1.70 -9.68 -15.91
N GLY A 89 2.12 -10.37 -14.84
CA GLY A 89 3.49 -10.86 -14.72
C GLY A 89 4.48 -9.70 -14.59
N ASN A 90 5.40 -9.58 -15.54
CA ASN A 90 6.36 -8.46 -15.59
C ASN A 90 5.96 -7.35 -16.55
N ARG A 91 4.73 -7.37 -17.10
CA ARG A 91 4.27 -6.37 -18.06
C ARG A 91 3.27 -5.43 -17.40
N LEU A 92 3.60 -4.15 -17.37
CA LEU A 92 2.71 -3.07 -17.00
C LEU A 92 2.15 -2.43 -18.28
N ALA A 93 0.84 -2.28 -18.37
CA ALA A 93 0.16 -1.58 -19.45
C ALA A 93 -0.72 -0.49 -18.85
N PHE A 94 -0.52 0.75 -19.26
CA PHE A 94 -1.33 1.90 -18.86
C PHE A 94 -2.06 2.44 -20.09
N TYR A 95 -3.37 2.22 -20.14
CA TYR A 95 -4.24 2.69 -21.21
C TYR A 95 -4.92 4.00 -20.82
N VAL A 96 -4.78 5.01 -21.68
CA VAL A 96 -5.41 6.32 -21.53
C VAL A 96 -6.38 6.51 -22.70
N PRO A 97 -7.70 6.38 -22.47
CA PRO A 97 -8.69 6.38 -23.55
C PRO A 97 -8.78 7.71 -24.29
N GLN A 98 -8.61 8.83 -23.57
CA GLN A 98 -8.66 10.19 -24.15
C GLN A 98 -7.59 10.39 -25.23
N ASN A 99 -6.44 9.72 -25.08
CA ASN A 99 -5.33 9.80 -26.03
C ASN A 99 -5.35 8.64 -27.04
N ARG A 100 -6.29 7.69 -26.91
CA ARG A 100 -6.26 6.39 -27.59
C ARG A 100 -4.86 5.79 -27.57
N GLN A 101 -4.25 5.77 -26.38
CA GLN A 101 -2.87 5.36 -26.24
C GLN A 101 -2.72 4.35 -25.12
N VAL A 102 -1.92 3.33 -25.35
CA VAL A 102 -1.42 2.45 -24.30
C VAL A 102 0.09 2.58 -24.19
N LEU A 103 0.58 2.82 -22.98
CA LEU A 103 1.99 2.70 -22.62
C LEU A 103 2.24 1.30 -22.08
N ILE A 104 3.15 0.56 -22.69
CA ILE A 104 3.58 -0.76 -22.22
C ILE A 104 5.02 -0.68 -21.73
N LYS A 105 5.22 -1.03 -20.47
CA LYS A 105 6.53 -1.16 -19.83
C LYS A 105 6.75 -2.61 -19.42
N THR A 106 7.93 -3.15 -19.73
CA THR A 106 8.37 -4.44 -19.19
C THR A 106 9.26 -4.16 -17.99
N MET A 107 8.84 -4.63 -16.82
CA MET A 107 9.53 -4.43 -15.56
C MET A 107 10.64 -5.47 -15.42
N HIS A 108 11.80 -5.07 -14.91
CA HIS A 108 12.85 -6.02 -14.58
C HIS A 108 12.56 -6.64 -13.21
N SER A 109 12.28 -7.96 -13.18
CA SER A 109 11.86 -8.70 -11.98
C SER A 109 12.82 -8.69 -10.78
N ARG A 110 14.00 -8.06 -10.91
CA ARG A 110 15.06 -8.03 -9.89
C ARG A 110 15.00 -6.83 -8.94
N HIS A 111 14.16 -5.83 -9.22
CA HIS A 111 14.00 -4.61 -8.42
C HIS A 111 12.51 -4.28 -8.30
N ILE A 112 11.95 -4.49 -7.11
CA ILE A 112 10.63 -4.00 -6.74
C ILE A 112 10.85 -2.95 -5.64
N PRO A 113 10.25 -1.75 -5.76
CA PRO A 113 9.26 -1.34 -6.75
C PRO A 113 9.73 -0.17 -7.64
N GLU A 114 9.92 -0.45 -8.94
CA GLU A 114 9.97 0.61 -9.95
C GLU A 114 8.63 1.37 -10.08
N THR A 115 7.52 0.82 -9.55
CA THR A 115 6.21 1.50 -9.42
C THR A 115 5.42 1.01 -8.20
N PRO A 116 4.61 1.86 -7.56
CA PRO A 116 3.70 1.49 -6.46
C PRO A 116 2.81 0.28 -6.75
N ALA A 117 2.31 0.16 -7.97
CA ALA A 117 1.52 -0.99 -8.43
C ALA A 117 2.21 -2.35 -8.21
N LEU A 118 3.55 -2.40 -8.32
CA LEU A 118 4.30 -3.62 -8.03
C LEU A 118 4.32 -3.97 -6.55
N LEU A 119 4.28 -2.97 -5.65
CA LEU A 119 4.17 -3.23 -4.21
C LEU A 119 2.84 -3.92 -3.89
N PHE A 120 1.72 -3.37 -4.40
CA PHE A 120 0.39 -3.96 -4.24
C PHE A 120 0.35 -5.41 -4.71
N ALA A 121 0.95 -5.68 -5.86
CA ALA A 121 0.99 -7.02 -6.42
C ALA A 121 1.86 -8.02 -5.64
N ASN A 122 2.65 -7.54 -4.66
CA ASN A 122 3.60 -8.34 -3.88
C ASN A 122 3.42 -8.16 -2.36
N LEU A 123 2.24 -7.74 -1.89
CA LEU A 123 1.95 -7.56 -0.46
C LEU A 123 2.20 -8.83 0.38
N GLY A 124 2.06 -10.02 -0.22
CA GLY A 124 2.37 -11.30 0.44
C GLY A 124 3.87 -11.55 0.66
N HIS A 125 4.77 -10.81 0.00
CA HIS A 125 6.20 -11.09 -0.05
C HIS A 125 7.09 -9.86 0.18
N LEU A 126 6.59 -8.86 0.94
CA LEU A 126 7.28 -7.59 1.19
C LEU A 126 8.71 -7.76 1.73
N ARG A 127 8.94 -8.72 2.63
CA ARG A 127 10.26 -8.96 3.25
C ARG A 127 11.38 -9.27 2.25
N LYS A 128 11.04 -9.77 1.06
CA LYS A 128 11.99 -10.05 -0.02
C LYS A 128 12.59 -8.77 -0.60
N TYR A 129 11.84 -7.67 -0.56
CA TYR A 129 12.19 -6.42 -1.25
C TYR A 129 12.50 -5.27 -0.28
N PHE A 130 12.02 -5.34 0.96
CA PHE A 130 12.12 -4.25 1.94
C PHE A 130 12.79 -4.68 3.26
N TYR A 131 13.50 -3.73 3.85
CA TYR A 131 13.68 -3.66 5.30
C TYR A 131 12.42 -3.04 5.88
N ILE A 132 11.86 -3.64 6.93
CA ILE A 132 10.56 -3.25 7.47
C ILE A 132 10.72 -2.95 8.95
N ARG A 133 10.14 -1.85 9.39
CA ARG A 133 10.11 -1.42 10.80
C ARG A 133 8.73 -0.85 11.14
N PRO A 134 8.36 -0.73 12.43
CA PRO A 134 7.16 0.01 12.79
C PRO A 134 7.27 1.45 12.27
N GLU A 135 6.16 2.00 11.79
CA GLU A 135 6.09 3.41 11.43
C GLU A 135 6.40 4.29 12.65
N GLN A 136 7.29 5.28 12.47
CA GLN A 136 7.68 6.17 13.54
C GLN A 136 6.86 7.46 13.49
N GLY A 137 6.33 7.87 14.65
CA GLY A 137 5.59 9.12 14.80
C GLY A 137 4.08 8.99 14.64
N GLY A 138 3.42 8.51 15.70
CA GLY A 138 2.09 8.94 16.19
C GLY A 138 0.83 8.87 15.32
N ASP A 139 0.93 8.82 13.99
CA ASP A 139 -0.18 9.10 13.08
C ASP A 139 -0.92 7.85 12.59
N VAL A 140 -0.61 6.68 13.15
CA VAL A 140 -1.47 5.50 12.97
C VAL A 140 -2.76 5.79 13.74
N PRO A 141 -3.84 6.18 13.06
CA PRO A 141 -5.01 6.66 13.74
C PRO A 141 -5.67 5.45 14.37
N SER A 142 -6.08 5.58 15.63
CA SER A 142 -6.96 4.65 16.32
C SER A 142 -6.39 3.29 16.77
N SER A 143 -7.02 2.78 17.82
CA SER A 143 -6.83 1.40 18.29
C SER A 143 -7.18 0.42 17.17
N GLY A 144 -6.25 -0.46 16.82
CA GLY A 144 -6.50 -1.54 15.86
C GLY A 144 -5.96 -1.31 14.46
N LEU A 145 -5.26 -0.20 14.20
CA LEU A 145 -4.40 -0.04 13.02
C LEU A 145 -2.93 -0.20 13.43
N TYR A 146 -2.09 -0.64 12.48
CA TYR A 146 -0.64 -0.75 12.67
C TYR A 146 0.10 -0.26 11.43
N GLY A 147 0.99 0.72 11.62
CA GLY A 147 1.80 1.32 10.57
C GLY A 147 3.14 0.60 10.41
N LEU A 148 3.53 0.36 9.16
CA LEU A 148 4.81 -0.22 8.77
C LEU A 148 5.52 0.72 7.81
N GLU A 149 6.79 0.99 8.09
CA GLU A 149 7.70 1.63 7.14
C GLU A 149 8.49 0.58 6.36
N LEU A 150 8.54 0.75 5.04
CA LEU A 150 9.15 -0.16 4.08
C LEU A 150 10.27 0.58 3.36
N ILE A 151 11.51 0.24 3.68
CA ILE A 151 12.71 0.81 3.09
C ILE A 151 13.22 -0.16 2.03
N PRO A 152 13.34 0.23 0.75
CA PRO A 152 13.84 -0.66 -0.29
C PRO A 152 15.21 -1.25 0.05
N ARG A 153 15.37 -2.57 -0.08
CA ARG A 153 16.67 -3.25 0.15
C ARG A 153 17.72 -2.87 -0.89
N LYS A 154 17.26 -2.44 -2.07
CA LYS A 154 18.08 -1.94 -3.16
C LYS A 154 17.59 -0.54 -3.52
N PRO A 155 18.50 0.41 -3.84
CA PRO A 155 18.11 1.75 -4.25
C PRO A 155 17.11 1.71 -5.40
N ASP A 156 16.02 2.46 -5.27
CA ASP A 156 15.02 2.66 -6.31
C ASP A 156 14.78 4.16 -6.46
N ARG A 157 15.03 4.72 -7.65
CA ARG A 157 14.83 6.16 -7.89
C ARG A 157 13.37 6.61 -7.83
N HIS A 158 12.42 5.68 -7.91
CA HIS A 158 10.98 5.93 -7.84
C HIS A 158 10.38 5.51 -6.50
N LEU A 159 11.22 5.14 -5.51
CA LEU A 159 10.77 4.93 -4.14
C LEU A 159 11.90 5.18 -3.14
N ALA A 160 11.75 6.25 -2.35
CA ALA A 160 12.60 6.50 -1.19
C ALA A 160 12.10 5.72 0.03
N LEU A 161 10.79 5.76 0.29
CA LEU A 161 10.15 5.13 1.43
C LEU A 161 8.70 4.78 1.07
N ALA A 162 8.24 3.59 1.44
CA ALA A 162 6.83 3.28 1.46
C ALA A 162 6.33 3.15 2.90
N ARG A 163 5.06 3.48 3.13
CA ARG A 163 4.35 3.20 4.39
C ARG A 163 3.10 2.39 4.09
N ILE A 164 2.78 1.43 4.95
CA ILE A 164 1.55 0.64 4.86
C ILE A 164 0.87 0.66 6.22
N VAL A 165 -0.39 1.06 6.25
CA VAL A 165 -1.26 0.93 7.42
C VAL A 165 -2.09 -0.35 7.27
N VAL A 166 -2.06 -1.20 8.29
CA VAL A 166 -2.76 -2.50 8.32
C VAL A 166 -3.82 -2.49 9.40
N ASN A 167 -5.04 -2.94 9.06
CA ASN A 167 -6.07 -3.20 10.05
C ASN A 167 -5.78 -4.52 10.77
N MET A 168 -5.67 -4.47 12.09
CA MET A 168 -5.24 -5.59 12.92
C MET A 168 -6.32 -6.65 13.16
N SER A 169 -7.58 -6.33 12.91
CA SER A 169 -8.68 -7.29 12.99
C SER A 169 -8.83 -8.12 11.72
N THR A 170 -8.64 -7.49 10.55
CA THR A 170 -8.80 -8.14 9.24
C THR A 170 -7.47 -8.59 8.63
N HIS A 171 -6.34 -8.07 9.14
CA HIS A 171 -5.00 -8.24 8.57
C HIS A 171 -4.88 -7.78 7.12
N LEU A 172 -5.64 -6.75 6.76
CA LEU A 172 -5.67 -6.17 5.42
C LEU A 172 -5.08 -4.75 5.44
N PRO A 173 -4.40 -4.33 4.37
CA PRO A 173 -3.94 -2.96 4.25
C PRO A 173 -5.12 -2.00 4.02
N THR A 174 -5.06 -0.84 4.66
CA THR A 174 -6.05 0.24 4.49
C THR A 174 -5.48 1.41 3.70
N THR A 175 -4.24 1.79 3.97
CA THR A 175 -3.58 2.93 3.32
C THR A 175 -2.16 2.57 2.97
N MET A 176 -1.70 3.02 1.80
CA MET A 176 -0.31 2.92 1.38
C MET A 176 0.18 4.26 0.89
N THR A 177 1.33 4.69 1.38
CA THR A 177 1.98 5.94 0.99
C THR A 177 3.33 5.63 0.37
N PHE A 178 3.66 6.31 -0.73
CA PHE A 178 4.90 6.14 -1.48
C PHE A 178 5.57 7.50 -1.64
N ASP A 179 6.72 7.67 -1.00
CA ASP A 179 7.54 8.88 -1.09
C ASP A 179 8.62 8.66 -2.15
N GLU A 180 8.71 9.58 -3.10
CA GLU A 180 9.81 9.66 -4.07
C GLU A 180 10.88 10.68 -3.64
N PHE A 181 12.12 10.47 -4.10
CA PHE A 181 13.23 11.38 -3.80
C PHE A 181 13.04 12.81 -4.32
N ASN A 182 12.19 12.99 -5.34
CA ASN A 182 11.87 14.30 -5.90
C ASN A 182 10.83 15.08 -5.06
N GLY A 183 10.34 14.50 -3.95
CA GLY A 183 9.32 15.08 -3.09
C GLY A 183 7.88 14.80 -3.51
N MET A 184 7.68 14.01 -4.57
CA MET A 184 6.36 13.50 -4.93
C MET A 184 5.94 12.42 -3.93
N GLU A 185 4.68 12.47 -3.53
CA GLU A 185 4.09 11.53 -2.58
C GLU A 185 2.78 11.03 -3.15
N MET A 186 2.61 9.71 -3.19
CA MET A 186 1.38 9.10 -3.62
C MET A 186 0.77 8.30 -2.48
N THR A 187 -0.44 8.66 -2.10
CA THR A 187 -1.24 7.93 -1.11
C THR A 187 -2.35 7.18 -1.82
N ILE A 188 -2.55 5.91 -1.46
CA ILE A 188 -3.66 5.08 -1.92
C ILE A 188 -4.40 4.55 -0.69
N ASP A 189 -5.66 4.94 -0.56
CA ASP A 189 -6.60 4.38 0.40
C ASP A 189 -7.43 3.29 -0.25
N LEU A 190 -7.42 2.11 0.34
CA LEU A 190 -8.24 0.97 -0.06
C LEU A 190 -9.52 0.93 0.77
N GLN A 191 -10.64 0.79 0.06
CA GLN A 191 -11.97 0.69 0.65
C GLN A 191 -12.63 -0.61 0.18
N ASN A 192 -13.58 -1.12 0.97
CA ASN A 192 -14.39 -2.29 0.61
C ASN A 192 -13.57 -3.52 0.17
N LEU A 193 -12.38 -3.72 0.78
CA LEU A 193 -11.49 -4.81 0.40
C LEU A 193 -12.15 -6.16 0.72
N HIS A 194 -12.37 -6.96 -0.31
CA HIS A 194 -13.02 -8.25 -0.24
C HIS A 194 -12.15 -9.33 -0.88
N PRO A 195 -11.59 -10.28 -0.10
CA PRO A 195 -10.90 -11.46 -0.63
C PRO A 195 -11.82 -12.30 -1.52
N LEU A 196 -11.26 -12.90 -2.56
CA LEU A 196 -11.98 -13.71 -3.55
C LEU A 196 -11.50 -15.16 -3.51
N THR A 197 -12.44 -16.09 -3.58
CA THR A 197 -12.19 -17.54 -3.68
C THR A 197 -11.91 -17.98 -5.11
N HIS A 198 -12.27 -17.17 -6.10
CA HIS A 198 -11.97 -17.37 -7.51
C HIS A 198 -11.78 -16.02 -8.21
N VAL A 199 -10.84 -15.94 -9.15
CA VAL A 199 -10.67 -14.78 -10.04
C VAL A 199 -10.36 -15.26 -11.46
N SER A 200 -11.17 -14.84 -12.42
CA SER A 200 -11.01 -15.24 -13.83
C SER A 200 -9.70 -14.72 -14.43
N GLU A 201 -9.05 -15.52 -15.29
CA GLU A 201 -7.94 -15.07 -16.16
C GLU A 201 -8.37 -13.90 -17.06
N SER A 202 -9.60 -13.96 -17.59
CA SER A 202 -10.07 -13.01 -18.62
C SER A 202 -10.15 -11.57 -18.12
N ALA A 203 -10.28 -11.35 -16.81
CA ALA A 203 -10.30 -10.03 -16.21
C ALA A 203 -8.97 -9.26 -16.37
N PHE A 204 -7.89 -9.97 -16.71
CA PHE A 204 -6.55 -9.40 -16.93
C PHE A 204 -6.19 -9.29 -18.41
N ASN A 205 -7.17 -9.40 -19.31
CA ASN A 205 -6.99 -9.20 -20.74
C ASN A 205 -7.37 -7.77 -21.11
N LEU A 206 -6.38 -6.98 -21.51
CA LEU A 206 -6.62 -5.62 -22.01
C LEU A 206 -7.01 -5.67 -23.50
N VAL A 207 -8.28 -5.38 -23.80
CA VAL A 207 -8.78 -5.22 -25.17
C VAL A 207 -8.67 -3.75 -25.55
N LEU A 208 -7.84 -3.46 -26.54
CA LEU A 208 -7.60 -2.09 -27.01
C LEU A 208 -8.55 -1.77 -28.18
N PRO A 209 -9.21 -0.60 -28.17
CA PRO A 209 -10.01 -0.17 -29.33
C PRO A 209 -9.16 -0.05 -30.60
N PRO A 210 -9.76 -0.25 -31.79
CA PRO A 210 -9.10 0.01 -33.06
C PRO A 210 -8.51 1.43 -33.13
N GLY A 211 -7.31 1.55 -33.70
CA GLY A 211 -6.60 2.84 -33.79
C GLY A 211 -5.90 3.27 -32.50
N THR A 212 -5.82 2.41 -31.47
CA THR A 212 -5.02 2.70 -30.27
C THR A 212 -3.52 2.69 -30.60
N THR A 213 -2.83 3.79 -30.28
CA THR A 213 -1.38 3.89 -30.37
C THR A 213 -0.71 3.09 -29.26
N VAL A 214 0.22 2.21 -29.63
CA VAL A 214 0.97 1.39 -28.67
C VAL A 214 2.39 1.94 -28.52
N VAL A 215 2.67 2.55 -27.38
CA VAL A 215 4.02 3.01 -27.01
C VAL A 215 4.67 1.95 -26.15
N ARG A 216 5.86 1.48 -26.55
CA ARG A 216 6.64 0.50 -25.78
C ARG A 216 7.93 1.11 -25.32
N THR A 217 8.18 1.08 -24.01
CA THR A 217 9.47 1.50 -23.46
C THR A 217 10.32 0.26 -23.21
N ARG A 218 11.43 0.13 -23.94
CA ARG A 218 12.47 -0.89 -23.75
C ARG A 218 13.64 -0.34 -22.93
N GLN A 219 13.38 0.41 -21.87
CA GLN A 219 14.44 0.85 -20.96
C GLN A 219 13.89 0.86 -19.54
N GLY A 220 14.41 -0.06 -18.72
CA GLY A 220 14.84 0.33 -17.39
C GLY A 220 15.87 1.44 -17.58
N PHE A 221 15.56 2.61 -17.06
CA PHE A 221 16.61 3.58 -16.80
C PHE A 221 17.46 3.08 -15.63
#